data_AF-A0A815N684-F1
#
_entry.id   AF-A0A815N684-F1
#
_cell.length_a   1.000
_cell.length_b   1.000
_cell.length_c   1.000
_cell.angle_alpha   90.00
_cell.angle_beta   90.00
_cell.angle_gamma   90.00
#
_symmetry.space_group_name_H-M   'P 1'
#
loop_
_entity.id
_entity.type
_entity.pdbx_description
1 polymer ?
#
loop_
_entity_poly.entity_id
_entity_poly.type
_entity_poly.pdbx_seq_one_letter_code
_entity_poly.pdbx_strand_id
1 'polypeptide(L)'
;MTVGRSKLVRDVLHLYADYMRLSRQVQGLRDIARTEFKQYKHLKPKDNLIYIEYLLRRGKSQLATLQGQGVKSISLSSKPREQ
;
A
#
# COMPACT_ATOMS: atom_id res chain seq x y z
N MET A 1 4.47 -17.03 -18.48
CA MET A 1 5.19 -15.90 -17.85
C MET A 1 5.02 -15.97 -16.35
N THR A 2 5.90 -16.70 -15.66
CA THR A 2 5.88 -16.78 -14.18
C THR A 2 6.38 -15.44 -13.64
N VAL A 3 5.46 -14.54 -13.26
CA VAL A 3 5.80 -13.42 -12.40
C VAL A 3 6.36 -14.06 -11.13
N GLY A 4 7.69 -14.11 -11.03
CA GLY A 4 8.38 -14.83 -9.97
C GLY A 4 7.88 -14.32 -8.64
N ARG A 5 7.38 -15.22 -7.79
CA ARG A 5 6.89 -14.92 -6.43
C ARG A 5 7.81 -13.97 -5.66
N SER A 6 9.12 -14.09 -5.90
CA SER A 6 10.18 -13.25 -5.36
C SER A 6 10.11 -11.78 -5.81
N LYS A 7 9.69 -11.51 -7.06
CA LYS A 7 9.48 -10.16 -7.58
C LYS A 7 8.26 -9.50 -6.93
N LEU A 8 7.13 -10.21 -6.83
CA LEU A 8 5.92 -9.67 -6.21
C LEU A 8 6.16 -9.31 -4.73
N VAL A 9 6.79 -10.22 -3.98
CA VAL A 9 7.14 -9.96 -2.57
C VAL A 9 8.08 -8.76 -2.45
N ARG A 10 9.10 -8.68 -3.33
CA ARG A 10 9.99 -7.51 -3.38
C ARG A 10 9.20 -6.23 -3.67
N ASP A 11 8.31 -6.22 -4.65
CA ASP A 11 7.51 -5.04 -4.99
C ASP A 11 6.62 -4.58 -3.82
N VAL A 12 6.05 -5.52 -3.06
CA VAL A 12 5.28 -5.20 -1.84
C VAL A 12 6.17 -4.58 -0.77
N LEU A 13 7.36 -5.13 -0.53
CA LEU A 13 8.30 -4.60 0.45
C LEU A 13 8.81 -3.21 0.06
N HIS A 14 9.10 -2.98 -1.23
CA HIS A 14 9.48 -1.67 -1.74
C HIS A 14 8.36 -0.65 -1.56
N LEU A 15 7.13 -1.02 -1.92
CA LEU A 15 5.97 -0.15 -1.71
C LEU A 15 5.80 0.22 -0.24
N TYR A 16 5.90 -0.75 0.67
CA TYR A 16 5.85 -0.49 2.11
C TYR A 16 6.96 0.48 2.56
N ALA A 17 8.19 0.26 2.10
CA ALA A 17 9.31 1.13 2.42
C ALA A 17 9.10 2.57 1.93
N ASP A 18 8.52 2.75 0.74
CA ASP A 18 8.22 4.09 0.20
C ASP A 18 7.11 4.79 0.98
N TYR A 19 6.08 4.07 1.43
CA TYR A 19 5.11 4.61 2.39
C TYR A 19 5.77 5.02 3.71
N MET A 20 6.70 4.22 4.23
CA MET A 20 7.42 4.57 5.46
C MET A 20 8.32 5.79 5.29
N ARG A 21 8.94 5.97 4.12
CA ARG A 21 9.70 7.17 3.77
C ARG A 21 8.80 8.40 3.72
N LEU A 22 7.69 8.32 3.00
CA LEU A 22 6.73 9.42 2.89
C LEU A 22 6.09 9.76 4.26
N SER A 23 5.88 8.77 5.13
CA SER A 23 5.34 8.99 6.47
C SER A 23 6.21 9.86 7.39
N ARG A 24 7.48 10.09 7.03
CA ARG A 24 8.35 11.06 7.74
C ARG A 24 7.92 12.50 7.48
N GLN A 25 7.26 12.75 6.36
CA GLN A 25 6.78 14.08 5.94
C GLN A 25 5.27 14.22 6.17
N VAL A 26 4.53 13.12 6.11
CA VAL A 26 3.06 13.10 6.22
C VAL A 26 2.64 12.52 7.57
N GLN A 27 2.08 13.37 8.44
CA GLN A 27 1.57 12.94 9.75
C GLN A 27 0.37 11.99 9.60
N GLY A 28 0.30 10.95 10.43
CA GLY A 28 -0.76 9.94 10.42
C GLY A 28 -0.62 8.83 9.37
N LEU A 29 0.22 9.02 8.34
CA LEU A 29 0.37 8.06 7.25
C LEU A 29 0.96 6.72 7.71
N ARG A 30 1.87 6.75 8.70
CA ARG A 30 2.57 5.55 9.19
C ARG A 30 1.60 4.51 9.73
N ASP A 31 0.71 4.92 10.64
CA ASP A 31 -0.23 4.02 11.31
C ASP A 31 -1.29 3.50 10.35
N ILE A 32 -1.76 4.34 9.44
CA ILE A 32 -2.70 3.97 8.39
C ILE A 32 -2.08 2.92 7.46
N ALA A 33 -0.90 3.21 6.91
CA ALA A 33 -0.21 2.26 6.04
C ALA A 33 0.09 0.96 6.78
N ARG A 34 0.59 1.01 8.03
CA ARG A 34 0.88 -0.21 8.79
C ARG A 34 -0.37 -1.05 9.03
N THR A 35 -1.51 -0.42 9.29
CA THR A 35 -2.79 -1.10 9.49
C THR A 35 -3.26 -1.77 8.20
N GLU A 36 -3.24 -1.05 7.07
CA GLU A 36 -3.67 -1.58 5.78
C GLU A 36 -2.78 -2.75 5.33
N PHE A 37 -1.45 -2.64 5.43
CA PHE A 37 -0.54 -3.74 5.09
C PHE A 37 -0.71 -4.95 6.03
N LYS A 38 -0.97 -4.73 7.32
CA LYS A 38 -1.25 -5.81 8.28
C LYS A 38 -2.53 -6.55 7.93
N GLN A 39 -3.59 -5.84 7.53
CA GLN A 39 -4.87 -6.43 7.13
C GLN A 39 -4.68 -7.49 6.03
N TYR A 40 -3.79 -7.24 5.07
CA TYR A 40 -3.54 -8.13 3.94
C TYR A 40 -2.40 -9.15 4.16
N LYS A 41 -1.76 -9.19 5.34
CA LYS A 41 -0.63 -10.09 5.62
C LYS A 41 -0.97 -11.58 5.45
N HIS A 42 -2.24 -11.95 5.62
CA HIS A 42 -2.71 -13.33 5.50
C HIS A 42 -2.83 -13.80 4.04
N LEU A 43 -2.79 -12.88 3.07
CA LEU A 43 -2.90 -13.23 1.65
C LEU A 43 -1.67 -14.00 1.18
N LYS A 44 -1.90 -15.22 0.70
CA LYS A 44 -0.85 -16.06 0.12
C LYS A 44 -0.69 -15.71 -1.36
N PRO A 45 0.53 -15.37 -1.84
CA PRO A 45 0.76 -14.99 -3.24
C PRO A 45 0.35 -16.03 -4.29
N LYS A 46 0.34 -17.32 -3.92
CA LYS A 46 -0.05 -18.41 -4.83
C LYS A 46 -1.54 -18.40 -5.17
N ASP A 47 -2.37 -17.98 -4.22
CA ASP A 47 -3.83 -18.08 -4.34
C ASP A 47 -4.44 -16.70 -4.70
N ASN A 48 -3.68 -15.62 -4.53
CA ASN A 48 -4.18 -14.23 -4.60
C ASN A 48 -3.34 -13.34 -5.52
N LEU A 49 -2.65 -13.91 -6.53
CA LEU A 49 -1.70 -13.17 -7.36
C LEU A 49 -2.32 -11.90 -7.96
N ILE A 50 -3.45 -12.04 -8.66
CA ILE A 50 -4.16 -10.93 -9.33
C ILE A 50 -4.59 -9.86 -8.32
N TYR A 51 -5.10 -10.28 -7.16
CA TYR A 51 -5.56 -9.36 -6.13
C TYR A 51 -4.40 -8.59 -5.49
N ILE A 52 -3.27 -9.25 -5.22
CA ILE A 52 -2.06 -8.60 -4.69
C ILE A 52 -1.48 -7.63 -5.75
N GLU A 53 -1.49 -8.00 -7.03
CA GLU A 53 -1.09 -7.08 -8.11
C GLU A 53 -2.00 -5.86 -8.19
N TYR A 54 -3.31 -6.04 -8.04
CA TYR A 54 -4.25 -4.92 -7.96
C TYR A 54 -3.94 -4.00 -6.78
N LEU A 55 -3.74 -4.57 -5.58
CA LEU A 55 -3.38 -3.81 -4.38
C LEU A 55 -2.06 -3.05 -4.56
N LEU A 56 -1.07 -3.67 -5.21
CA LEU A 56 0.20 -3.02 -5.54
C LEU A 56 0.01 -1.82 -6.48
N ARG A 57 -0.75 -1.96 -7.56
CA ARG A 57 -1.02 -0.86 -8.50
C ARG A 57 -1.76 0.27 -7.80
N ARG A 58 -2.81 -0.08 -7.05
CA ARG A 58 -3.60 0.86 -6.26
C ARG A 58 -2.74 1.64 -5.26
N GLY A 59 -1.92 0.94 -4.48
CA GLY A 59 -1.04 1.55 -3.50
C GLY A 59 0.03 2.44 -4.12
N LYS A 60 0.57 2.07 -5.29
CA LYS A 60 1.50 2.93 -6.06
C LYS A 60 0.81 4.21 -6.56
N SER A 61 -0.41 4.11 -7.10
CA SER A 61 -1.18 5.29 -7.51
C SER A 61 -1.49 6.21 -6.33
N GLN A 62 -1.92 5.66 -5.19
CA GLN A 62 -2.15 6.45 -3.97
C GLN A 62 -0.88 7.15 -3.49
N LEU A 63 0.27 6.47 -3.52
CA LEU A 63 1.55 7.06 -3.14
C LEU A 63 1.91 8.23 -4.06
N ALA A 64 1.77 8.05 -5.37
CA ALA A 64 2.05 9.10 -6.36
C ALA A 64 1.14 10.32 -6.15
N THR A 65 -0.15 10.11 -5.83
CA THR A 65 -1.06 11.20 -5.48
C THR A 65 -0.62 11.95 -4.23
N LEU A 66 -0.27 11.23 -3.16
CA LEU A 66 0.19 11.86 -1.91
C LEU A 66 1.47 12.68 -2.11
N GLN A 67 2.41 12.18 -2.93
CA GLN A 67 3.63 12.89 -3.31
C GLN A 67 3.35 14.11 -4.17
N GLY A 68 2.45 14.00 -5.16
CA GLY A 68 2.13 15.09 -6.08
C GLY A 68 1.30 16.23 -5.46
N GLN A 69 0.48 15.93 -4.44
CA GLN A 69 -0.40 16.91 -3.80
C GLN A 69 0.24 17.63 -2.59
N GLY A 70 1.45 17.26 -2.18
CA GLY A 70 2.11 17.89 -1.03
C GLY A 70 1.35 17.71 0.29
N VAL A 71 0.65 16.58 0.44
CA VAL A 71 -0.19 16.29 1.62
C VAL A 71 0.66 16.28 2.88
N LYS A 72 0.35 17.11 3.88
CA LYS A 72 1.10 17.20 5.15
C LYS A 72 0.55 16.31 6.27
N SER A 73 -0.73 16.00 6.22
CA SER A 73 -1.40 15.14 7.19
C SER A 73 -2.48 14.30 6.50
N ILE A 74 -2.65 13.09 7.00
CA ILE A 74 -3.71 12.18 6.57
C ILE A 74 -4.41 11.63 7.81
N SER A 75 -5.73 11.56 7.75
CA SER A 75 -6.56 10.93 8.76
C SER A 75 -7.46 9.91 8.08
N LEU A 76 -7.76 8.82 8.77
CA LEU A 76 -8.78 7.87 8.33
C LEU A 76 -10.11 8.61 8.36
N SER A 77 -10.55 9.13 7.22
CA SER A 77 -11.95 9.51 7.06
C SER A 77 -12.72 8.20 6.99
N SER A 78 -13.37 7.84 8.10
CA SER A 78 -14.29 6.72 8.21
C SER A 78 -15.52 6.96 7.33
N LYS A 79 -15.35 6.99 6.01
CA LYS A 79 -16.46 6.73 5.11
C LYS A 79 -16.50 5.22 4.91
N PRO A 80 -17.57 4.52 5.36
CA PRO A 80 -17.74 3.13 4.98
C PRO A 80 -17.73 3.09 3.46
N ARG A 81 -16.89 2.21 2.87
CA ARG A 81 -17.05 1.90 1.46
C ARG A 81 -18.39 1.16 1.37
N GLU A 82 -19.43 1.88 0.97
CA GLU A 82 -20.67 1.26 0.55
C GLU A 82 -20.33 0.27 -0.59
N GLN A 83 -20.97 -0.90 -0.45
CA GLN A 83 -20.70 -2.15 -1.16
C GLN A 83 -20.91 -2.04 -2.67
#